data_AF-A0A7T2YMJ3-F1
#
_entry.id   AF-A0A7T2YMJ3-F1
#
_cell.length_a   1.000
_cell.length_b   1.000
_cell.length_c   1.000
_cell.angle_alpha   90.00
_cell.angle_beta   90.00
_cell.angle_gamma   90.00
#
_symmetry.space_group_name_H-M   'P 1'
#
loop_
_entity.id
_entity.type
_entity.pdbx_description
1 polymer ?
#
loop_
_entity_poly.entity_id
_entity_poly.type
_entity_poly.pdbx_seq_one_letter_code
_entity_poly.pdbx_strand_id
1 'polypeptide(L)'
;MELGLTGTETAAQLIKQLVYLRHLARRNIMLTQKVRDRIRQHEQDHAAAAENSAAQAVYSQAIAILKEQELEIGFQEIEIGKYLVHLCPALDSKASRDAIFEALNTNKADRDTDDVRKYGDKCSRLIFVLDLENSATKDDDIVHKPLKWCHTMAFMNALQTNPKLDRIVHEEANEVFGGAFGEYQERPLIERLVGRAV
;
A
#
# COMPACT_ATOMS: atom_id res chain seq x y z
N MET A 1 -14.22 -4.94 13.60
CA MET A 1 -15.14 -4.60 12.50
C MET A 1 -14.84 -5.58 11.38
N GLU A 2 -15.81 -6.38 10.94
CA GLU A 2 -15.62 -7.26 9.79
C GLU A 2 -15.57 -6.41 8.51
N LEU A 3 -14.49 -6.56 7.75
CA LEU A 3 -14.36 -5.93 6.44
C LEU A 3 -15.02 -6.85 5.41
N GLY A 4 -15.99 -6.31 4.68
CA GLY A 4 -16.76 -7.04 3.68
C GLY A 4 -17.68 -6.10 2.92
N LEU A 5 -17.85 -6.35 1.63
CA LEU A 5 -18.83 -5.67 0.78
C LEU A 5 -19.90 -6.70 0.39
N THR A 6 -21.04 -6.61 1.05
CA THR A 6 -22.25 -7.39 0.80
C THR A 6 -23.15 -6.71 -0.26
N GLY A 7 -22.88 -5.44 -0.57
CA GLY A 7 -23.68 -4.62 -1.49
C GLY A 7 -24.82 -3.86 -0.80
N THR A 8 -25.17 -4.25 0.43
CA THR A 8 -26.27 -3.67 1.21
C THR A 8 -25.85 -2.54 2.14
N GLU A 9 -24.56 -2.20 2.16
CA GLU A 9 -24.02 -1.18 3.04
C GLU A 9 -24.62 0.20 2.74
N THR A 10 -24.91 0.95 3.79
CA THR A 10 -25.24 2.37 3.73
C THR A 10 -23.98 3.21 3.49
N ALA A 11 -24.16 4.44 3.00
CA ALA A 11 -23.07 5.41 2.84
C ALA A 11 -22.24 5.59 4.12
N ALA A 12 -22.91 5.70 5.28
CA ALA A 12 -22.25 5.87 6.57
C ALA A 12 -21.40 4.65 6.97
N GLN A 13 -21.84 3.43 6.64
CA GLN A 13 -21.05 2.21 6.89
C GLN A 13 -19.80 2.17 6.01
N LEU A 14 -19.92 2.51 4.72
CA LEU A 14 -18.79 2.58 3.81
C LEU A 14 -17.76 3.63 4.23
N ILE A 15 -18.21 4.80 4.68
CA ILE A 15 -17.33 5.85 5.23
C ILE A 15 -16.59 5.36 6.48
N LYS A 16 -17.27 4.65 7.39
CA LYS A 16 -16.61 4.04 8.56
C LYS A 16 -15.55 3.01 8.15
N GLN A 17 -15.82 2.23 7.10
CA GLN A 17 -14.82 1.30 6.53
C GLN A 17 -13.60 2.06 6.00
N LEU A 18 -13.78 3.14 5.24
CA LEU A 18 -12.68 3.95 4.73
C LEU A 18 -11.80 4.52 5.85
N VAL A 19 -12.42 5.12 6.88
CA VAL A 19 -11.70 5.66 8.05
C VAL A 19 -10.94 4.57 8.78
N TYR A 20 -11.56 3.41 8.99
CA TYR A 20 -10.89 2.27 9.63
C TYR A 20 -9.69 1.77 8.83
N LEU A 21 -9.82 1.60 7.51
CA LEU A 21 -8.72 1.18 6.65
C LEU A 21 -7.55 2.15 6.76
N ARG A 22 -7.80 3.45 6.78
CA ARG A 22 -6.75 4.45 6.94
C ARG A 22 -6.00 4.28 8.27
N HIS A 23 -6.71 4.09 9.36
CA HIS A 23 -6.08 3.87 10.67
C HIS A 23 -5.29 2.57 10.71
N LEU A 24 -5.82 1.50 10.10
CA LEU A 24 -5.14 0.22 10.01
C LEU A 24 -3.87 0.32 9.16
N ALA A 25 -3.94 0.95 7.99
CA ALA A 25 -2.80 1.19 7.11
C ALA A 25 -1.72 2.04 7.80
N ARG A 26 -2.11 3.10 8.51
CA ARG A 26 -1.20 3.91 9.33
C ARG A 26 -0.51 3.08 10.40
N ARG A 27 -1.26 2.23 11.12
CA ARG A 27 -0.71 1.32 12.12
C ARG A 27 0.31 0.37 11.50
N ASN A 28 0.03 -0.20 10.34
CA ASN A 28 0.93 -1.13 9.67
C ASN A 28 2.26 -0.47 9.30
N ILE A 29 2.24 0.72 8.70
CA ILE A 29 3.46 1.47 8.38
C ILE A 29 4.29 1.76 9.65
N MET A 30 3.63 2.16 10.75
CA MET A 30 4.31 2.38 12.02
C MET A 30 4.92 1.09 12.61
N LEU A 31 4.24 -0.05 12.46
CA LEU A 31 4.75 -1.35 12.91
C LEU A 31 5.93 -1.80 12.04
N THR A 32 5.85 -1.66 10.72
CA THR A 32 6.96 -1.93 9.79
C THR A 32 8.21 -1.14 10.18
N GLN A 33 8.07 0.16 10.47
CA GLN A 33 9.19 0.99 10.92
C GLN A 33 9.80 0.47 12.23
N LYS A 34 8.97 0.15 13.22
CA LYS A 34 9.42 -0.42 14.51
C LYS A 34 10.15 -1.76 14.34
N VAL A 35 9.64 -2.61 13.46
CA VAL A 35 10.26 -3.91 13.16
C VAL A 35 11.63 -3.70 12.51
N ARG A 36 11.73 -2.81 11.51
CA ARG A 36 13.00 -2.46 10.85
C ARG A 36 14.04 -1.90 11.81
N ASP A 37 13.63 -1.01 12.71
CA ASP A 37 14.54 -0.45 13.71
C ASP A 37 15.05 -1.51 14.69
N ARG A 38 14.21 -2.47 15.07
CA ARG A 38 14.62 -3.63 15.89
C ARG A 38 15.54 -4.60 15.14
N ILE A 39 15.29 -4.85 13.85
CA ILE A 39 16.19 -5.66 13.01
C ILE A 39 17.57 -5.00 12.99
N ARG A 40 17.64 -3.69 12.71
CA ARG A 40 18.90 -2.95 12.69
C ARG A 40 19.65 -3.04 14.02
N GLN A 41 18.93 -2.93 15.15
CA GLN A 41 19.54 -3.09 16.48
C GLN A 41 20.12 -4.49 16.66
N HIS A 42 19.36 -5.55 16.34
CA HIS A 42 19.85 -6.92 16.49
C HIS A 42 20.98 -7.26 15.51
N GLU A 43 21.03 -6.65 14.33
CA GLU A 43 22.16 -6.79 13.41
C GLU A 43 23.45 -6.17 14.00
N GLN A 44 23.34 -5.03 14.68
CA GLN A 44 24.45 -4.42 15.42
C GLN A 44 24.90 -5.29 16.60
N ASP A 45 23.95 -5.77 17.40
CA ASP A 45 24.24 -6.65 18.55
C ASP A 45 24.89 -7.97 18.09
N HIS A 46 24.40 -8.53 16.97
CA HIS A 46 24.97 -9.73 16.34
C HIS A 46 26.43 -9.51 15.92
N ALA A 47 26.73 -8.36 15.30
CA ALA A 47 28.09 -8.00 14.91
C ALA A 47 29.01 -7.79 16.13
N ALA A 48 28.49 -7.18 17.21
CA ALA A 48 29.24 -6.97 18.45
C ALA A 48 29.52 -8.28 19.21
N ALA A 49 28.67 -9.30 19.03
CA ALA A 49 28.82 -10.63 19.65
C ALA A 49 29.74 -11.59 18.87
N ALA A 50 30.68 -11.07 18.06
CA ALA A 50 31.50 -11.84 17.10
C ALA A 50 32.18 -13.10 17.68
N GLU A 51 32.59 -13.05 18.94
CA GLU A 51 33.31 -14.14 19.61
C GLU A 51 32.39 -15.05 20.47
N ASN A 52 31.09 -14.78 20.51
CA ASN A 52 30.10 -15.54 21.28
C ASN A 52 29.06 -16.19 20.35
N SER A 53 29.36 -17.42 19.93
CA SER A 53 28.52 -18.20 19.01
C SER A 53 27.11 -18.45 19.53
N ALA A 54 26.92 -18.61 20.84
CA ALA A 54 25.60 -18.78 21.44
C ALA A 54 24.78 -17.48 21.34
N ALA A 55 25.39 -16.33 21.59
CA ALA A 55 24.73 -15.04 21.44
C ALA A 55 24.40 -14.73 19.98
N GLN A 56 25.29 -15.04 19.03
CA GLN A 56 25.03 -14.89 17.60
C GLN A 56 23.83 -15.70 17.13
N ALA A 57 23.70 -16.95 17.59
CA ALA A 57 22.55 -17.78 17.26
C ALA A 57 21.22 -17.17 17.74
N VAL A 58 21.20 -16.60 18.95
CA VAL A 58 20.02 -15.91 19.50
C VAL A 58 19.64 -14.69 18.66
N TYR A 59 20.60 -13.83 18.32
CA TYR A 59 20.31 -12.64 17.51
C TYR A 59 19.89 -13.00 16.09
N SER A 60 20.52 -14.01 15.47
CA SER A 60 20.12 -14.52 14.15
C SER A 60 18.68 -15.02 14.15
N GLN A 61 18.27 -15.77 15.18
CA GLN A 61 16.89 -16.23 15.33
C GLN A 61 15.91 -15.06 15.52
N ALA A 62 16.27 -14.07 16.34
CA ALA A 62 15.45 -12.89 16.56
C ALA A 62 15.26 -12.07 15.26
N ILE A 63 16.33 -11.89 14.46
CA ILE A 63 16.26 -11.24 13.15
C ILE A 63 15.33 -12.01 12.21
N ALA A 64 15.42 -13.34 12.16
CA ALA A 64 14.56 -14.16 11.31
C ALA A 64 13.07 -13.99 11.66
N ILE A 65 12.72 -14.03 12.95
CA ILE A 65 11.34 -13.82 13.42
C ILE A 65 10.85 -12.42 13.04
N LEU A 66 11.68 -11.39 13.20
CA LEU A 66 11.30 -10.02 12.85
C LEU A 66 11.12 -9.84 11.34
N LYS A 67 11.93 -10.50 10.51
CA LYS A 67 11.76 -10.49 9.05
C LYS A 67 10.47 -11.17 8.61
N GLU A 68 10.06 -12.25 9.27
CA GLU A 68 8.77 -12.89 9.03
C GLU A 68 7.60 -11.96 9.41
N GLN A 69 7.70 -11.26 10.56
CA GLN A 69 6.72 -10.25 10.95
C GLN A 69 6.65 -9.08 9.96
N GLU A 70 7.79 -8.60 9.46
CA GLU A 70 7.81 -7.56 8.41
C GLU A 70 7.08 -8.03 7.15
N LEU A 71 7.31 -9.28 6.73
CA LEU A 71 6.63 -9.88 5.59
C LEU A 71 5.12 -9.98 5.80
N GLU A 72 4.67 -10.44 6.97
CA GLU A 72 3.25 -10.52 7.32
C GLU A 72 2.57 -9.14 7.27
N ILE A 73 3.22 -8.10 7.79
CA ILE A 73 2.70 -6.73 7.73
C ILE A 73 2.58 -6.28 6.27
N GLY A 74 3.57 -6.58 5.44
CA GLY A 74 3.54 -6.30 4.00
C GLY A 74 2.35 -6.96 3.29
N PHE A 75 2.03 -8.22 3.63
CA PHE A 75 0.82 -8.88 3.10
C PHE A 75 -0.48 -8.21 3.56
N GLN A 76 -0.55 -7.75 4.81
CA GLN A 76 -1.70 -7.00 5.30
C GLN A 76 -1.88 -5.67 4.55
N GLU A 77 -0.79 -4.96 4.23
CA GLU A 77 -0.83 -3.74 3.42
C GLU A 77 -1.38 -4.01 2.00
N ILE A 78 -0.99 -5.14 1.39
CA ILE A 78 -1.53 -5.60 0.10
C ILE A 78 -3.04 -5.87 0.19
N GLU A 79 -3.50 -6.56 1.23
CA GLU A 79 -4.93 -6.86 1.40
C GLU A 79 -5.78 -5.60 1.64
N ILE A 80 -5.26 -4.62 2.37
CA ILE A 80 -5.90 -3.30 2.50
C ILE A 80 -6.03 -2.65 1.12
N GLY A 81 -4.97 -2.64 0.32
CA GLY A 81 -4.98 -2.07 -1.02
C GLY A 81 -5.97 -2.74 -1.97
N LYS A 82 -6.03 -4.08 -1.96
CA LYS A 82 -7.01 -4.86 -2.74
C LYS A 82 -8.44 -4.53 -2.34
N TYR A 83 -8.72 -4.50 -1.04
CA TYR A 83 -10.06 -4.16 -0.55
C TYR A 83 -10.46 -2.73 -0.92
N LEU A 84 -9.53 -1.79 -0.85
CA LEU A 84 -9.76 -0.39 -1.20
C LEU A 84 -10.18 -0.19 -2.67
N VAL A 85 -9.66 -1.00 -3.59
CA VAL A 85 -10.07 -0.99 -5.02
C VAL A 85 -11.57 -1.25 -5.19
N HIS A 86 -12.16 -2.11 -4.35
CA HIS A 86 -13.59 -2.40 -4.38
C HIS A 86 -14.42 -1.43 -3.55
N LEU A 87 -13.86 -0.89 -2.45
CA LEU A 87 -14.53 0.10 -1.62
C LEU A 87 -14.75 1.43 -2.34
N CYS A 88 -13.79 1.88 -3.17
CA CYS A 88 -13.88 3.17 -3.85
C CYS A 88 -15.12 3.30 -4.76
N PRO A 89 -15.41 2.36 -5.68
CA PRO A 89 -16.65 2.41 -6.46
C PRO A 89 -17.93 2.36 -5.62
N ALA A 90 -17.93 1.59 -4.52
CA ALA A 90 -19.07 1.54 -3.62
C ALA A 90 -19.32 2.90 -2.95
N LEU A 91 -18.25 3.59 -2.54
CA LEU A 91 -18.32 4.96 -2.02
C LEU A 91 -18.81 5.95 -3.08
N ASP A 92 -18.26 5.90 -4.30
CA ASP A 92 -18.64 6.78 -5.42
C ASP A 92 -20.15 6.70 -5.72
N SER A 93 -20.79 5.54 -5.50
CA SER A 93 -22.22 5.34 -5.75
C SER A 93 -23.15 5.77 -4.61
N LYS A 94 -22.68 5.87 -3.37
CA LYS A 94 -23.54 6.04 -2.18
C LYS A 94 -23.15 7.21 -1.27
N ALA A 95 -21.87 7.54 -1.17
CA ALA A 95 -21.38 8.57 -0.26
C ALA A 95 -21.24 9.93 -0.95
N SER A 96 -21.46 11.00 -0.20
CA SER A 96 -21.18 12.35 -0.72
C SER A 96 -19.68 12.58 -0.80
N ARG A 97 -19.26 13.42 -1.76
CA ARG A 97 -17.86 13.81 -1.94
C ARG A 97 -17.28 14.48 -0.69
N ASP A 98 -18.06 15.33 -0.02
CA ASP A 98 -17.66 15.95 1.25
C ASP A 98 -17.38 14.92 2.34
N ALA A 99 -18.23 13.89 2.47
CA ALA A 99 -18.00 12.84 3.45
C ALA A 99 -16.71 12.05 3.15
N ILE A 100 -16.40 11.81 1.88
CA ILE A 100 -15.14 11.18 1.46
C ILE A 100 -13.94 12.07 1.81
N PHE A 101 -14.01 13.37 1.52
CA PHE A 101 -12.95 14.32 1.87
C PHE A 101 -12.68 14.40 3.37
N GLU A 102 -13.73 14.39 4.20
CA GLU A 102 -13.60 14.33 5.67
C GLU A 102 -13.00 12.99 6.11
N ALA A 103 -13.48 11.88 5.54
CA ALA A 103 -12.95 10.55 5.84
C ALA A 103 -11.46 10.40 5.49
N LEU A 104 -11.00 11.08 4.45
CA LEU A 104 -9.60 11.16 4.05
C LEU A 104 -8.78 12.21 4.85
N ASN A 105 -9.40 12.99 5.74
CA ASN A 105 -8.76 14.07 6.52
C ASN A 105 -8.02 15.08 5.62
N THR A 106 -8.73 15.56 4.60
CA THR A 106 -8.23 16.56 3.67
C THR A 106 -8.46 17.98 4.20
N ASN A 107 -7.51 18.89 3.99
CA ASN A 107 -7.69 20.30 4.30
C ASN A 107 -8.68 20.94 3.30
N LYS A 108 -9.45 21.94 3.75
CA LYS A 108 -10.43 22.62 2.88
C LYS A 108 -9.79 23.26 1.65
N ALA A 109 -8.57 23.79 1.79
CA ALA A 109 -7.84 24.43 0.68
C ALA A 109 -7.53 23.43 -0.46
N ASP A 110 -7.31 22.16 -0.14
CA ASP A 110 -6.93 21.14 -1.12
C ASP A 110 -8.14 20.55 -1.86
N ARG A 111 -9.36 20.78 -1.36
CA ARG A 111 -10.60 20.20 -1.94
C ARG A 111 -11.06 20.91 -3.20
N ASP A 112 -10.60 22.14 -3.44
CA ASP A 112 -11.11 23.02 -4.50
C ASP A 112 -9.99 23.60 -5.38
N THR A 113 -8.92 22.82 -5.59
CA THR A 113 -7.90 23.15 -6.58
C THR A 113 -8.35 22.76 -7.99
N ASP A 114 -7.73 23.35 -9.02
CA ASP A 114 -8.05 23.04 -10.41
C ASP A 114 -7.82 21.57 -10.75
N ASP A 115 -6.79 20.95 -10.16
CA ASP A 115 -6.52 19.52 -10.33
C ASP A 115 -7.62 18.65 -9.71
N VAL A 116 -8.14 19.03 -8.54
CA VAL A 116 -9.26 18.31 -7.91
C VAL A 116 -10.56 18.47 -8.70
N ARG A 117 -10.78 19.64 -9.31
CA ARG A 117 -11.93 19.86 -10.21
C ARG A 117 -11.81 19.02 -11.48
N LYS A 118 -10.61 18.89 -12.04
CA LYS A 118 -10.34 18.21 -13.31
C LYS A 118 -10.23 16.68 -13.18
N TYR A 119 -9.62 16.19 -12.10
CA TYR A 119 -9.24 14.78 -11.94
C TYR A 119 -9.86 14.12 -10.70
N GLY A 120 -10.56 14.85 -9.84
CA GLY A 120 -11.06 14.34 -8.55
C GLY A 120 -12.50 13.81 -8.55
N ASP A 121 -13.04 13.41 -9.71
CA ASP A 121 -14.41 12.88 -9.86
C ASP A 121 -14.66 11.53 -9.18
N LYS A 122 -13.60 10.77 -8.83
CA LYS A 122 -13.70 9.45 -8.19
C LYS A 122 -12.87 9.37 -6.92
N CYS A 123 -13.36 8.63 -5.93
CA CYS A 123 -12.69 8.36 -4.66
C CYS A 123 -11.28 7.80 -4.87
N SER A 124 -11.12 6.85 -5.79
CA SER A 124 -9.81 6.29 -6.14
C SER A 124 -8.84 7.34 -6.68
N ARG A 125 -9.30 8.33 -7.46
CA ARG A 125 -8.44 9.41 -7.96
C ARG A 125 -8.04 10.39 -6.87
N LEU A 126 -8.95 10.68 -5.93
CA LEU A 126 -8.63 11.51 -4.75
C LEU A 126 -7.52 10.89 -3.90
N ILE A 127 -7.50 9.56 -3.78
CA ILE A 127 -6.51 8.82 -2.96
C ILE A 127 -5.22 8.53 -3.73
N PHE A 128 -5.31 7.97 -4.95
CA PHE A 128 -4.17 7.37 -5.66
C PHE A 128 -3.44 8.33 -6.59
N VAL A 129 -4.15 9.32 -7.14
CA VAL A 129 -3.64 10.23 -8.17
C VAL A 129 -3.36 11.61 -7.58
N LEU A 130 -4.35 12.17 -6.90
CA LEU A 130 -4.26 13.52 -6.30
C LEU A 130 -3.62 13.50 -4.91
N ASP A 131 -3.47 12.31 -4.32
CA ASP A 131 -2.71 12.11 -3.09
C ASP A 131 -3.16 12.98 -1.92
N LEU A 132 -4.47 13.20 -1.80
CA LEU A 132 -5.03 14.19 -0.88
C LEU A 132 -5.13 13.70 0.57
N GLU A 133 -4.95 12.41 0.80
CA GLU A 133 -5.06 11.80 2.12
C GLU A 133 -4.20 12.52 3.18
N ASN A 134 -4.83 12.80 4.33
CA ASN A 134 -4.25 13.48 5.50
C ASN A 134 -3.64 14.86 5.24
N SER A 135 -3.99 15.55 4.15
CA SER A 135 -3.47 16.90 3.88
C SER A 135 -3.84 17.95 4.93
N ALA A 136 -4.81 17.68 5.81
CA ALA A 136 -5.11 18.52 6.98
C ALA A 136 -4.14 18.33 8.17
N THR A 137 -3.22 17.37 8.10
CA THR A 137 -2.27 17.07 9.18
C THR A 137 -1.05 17.97 9.04
N LYS A 138 -0.63 18.63 10.13
CA LYS A 138 0.52 19.55 10.15
C LYS A 138 1.89 18.86 10.30
N ASP A 139 1.92 17.54 10.45
CA ASP A 139 3.17 16.78 10.59
C ASP A 139 3.90 16.71 9.25
N ASP A 140 5.22 16.61 9.23
CA ASP A 140 6.04 16.34 8.03
C ASP A 140 6.51 14.86 7.97
N ASP A 141 6.03 14.02 8.91
CA ASP A 141 6.44 12.62 9.02
C ASP A 141 5.86 11.73 7.90
N ILE A 142 6.67 10.77 7.44
CA ILE A 142 6.50 9.85 6.29
C ILE A 142 5.15 9.08 6.21
N VAL A 143 4.27 9.17 7.22
CA VAL A 143 3.02 8.39 7.33
C VAL A 143 1.78 9.15 6.83
N HIS A 144 1.92 10.06 5.87
CA HIS A 144 0.81 10.90 5.43
C HIS A 144 -0.21 10.20 4.54
N LYS A 145 0.20 9.22 3.72
CA LYS A 145 -0.69 8.67 2.68
C LYS A 145 -0.79 7.14 2.75
N PRO A 146 -1.20 6.59 3.92
CA PRO A 146 -1.14 5.16 4.16
C PRO A 146 -2.05 4.36 3.21
N LEU A 147 -3.20 4.88 2.79
CA LEU A 147 -4.07 4.19 1.84
C LEU A 147 -3.47 4.18 0.43
N LYS A 148 -2.83 5.28 0.02
CA LYS A 148 -2.09 5.31 -1.26
C LYS A 148 -1.00 4.24 -1.26
N TRP A 149 -0.19 4.18 -0.20
CA TRP A 149 0.87 3.18 -0.06
C TRP A 149 0.32 1.75 -0.20
N CYS A 150 -0.73 1.42 0.56
CA CYS A 150 -1.36 0.10 0.47
C CYS A 150 -1.88 -0.21 -0.93
N HIS A 151 -2.49 0.77 -1.62
CA HIS A 151 -2.91 0.59 -3.01
C HIS A 151 -1.73 0.31 -3.94
N THR A 152 -0.63 1.06 -3.82
CA THR A 152 0.59 0.81 -4.59
C THR A 152 1.14 -0.59 -4.34
N MET A 153 1.20 -1.03 -3.08
CA MET A 153 1.64 -2.39 -2.73
C MET A 153 0.76 -3.46 -3.37
N ALA A 154 -0.56 -3.29 -3.33
CA ALA A 154 -1.50 -4.19 -3.98
C ALA A 154 -1.33 -4.22 -5.51
N PHE A 155 -1.12 -3.06 -6.14
CA PHE A 155 -0.87 -2.96 -7.58
C PHE A 155 0.44 -3.65 -7.98
N MET A 156 1.53 -3.39 -7.26
CA MET A 156 2.83 -4.03 -7.50
C MET A 156 2.77 -5.55 -7.31
N ASN A 157 2.06 -6.01 -6.27
CA ASN A 157 1.82 -7.43 -6.07
C ASN A 157 1.00 -8.05 -7.21
N ALA A 158 -0.01 -7.35 -7.70
CA ALA A 158 -0.81 -7.80 -8.83
C ALA A 158 0.01 -7.86 -10.13
N LEU A 159 0.90 -6.90 -10.38
CA LEU A 159 1.81 -6.93 -11.54
C LEU A 159 2.71 -8.17 -11.53
N GLN A 160 3.25 -8.52 -10.36
CA GLN A 160 4.11 -9.69 -10.23
C GLN A 160 3.33 -11.01 -10.34
N THR A 161 2.14 -11.08 -9.75
CA THR A 161 1.41 -12.35 -9.61
C THR A 161 0.41 -12.63 -10.74
N ASN A 162 -0.09 -11.60 -11.43
CA ASN A 162 -1.07 -11.73 -12.51
C ASN A 162 -0.42 -11.55 -13.90
N PRO A 163 -0.22 -12.63 -14.66
CA PRO A 163 0.46 -12.57 -15.96
C PRO A 163 -0.31 -11.74 -17.01
N LYS A 164 -1.64 -11.65 -16.89
CA LYS A 164 -2.45 -10.82 -17.79
C LYS A 164 -2.19 -9.33 -17.55
N LEU A 165 -2.08 -8.92 -16.28
CA LEU A 165 -1.80 -7.53 -15.94
C LEU A 165 -0.35 -7.15 -16.30
N ASP A 166 0.62 -8.04 -16.03
CA ASP A 166 2.03 -7.86 -16.43
C ASP A 166 2.14 -7.60 -17.94
N ARG A 167 1.47 -8.44 -18.75
CA ARG A 167 1.44 -8.30 -20.20
C ARG A 167 0.82 -6.97 -20.66
N ILE A 168 -0.33 -6.59 -20.11
CA ILE A 168 -0.99 -5.32 -20.48
C ILE A 168 -0.05 -4.15 -20.18
N VAL A 169 0.58 -4.12 -19.01
CA VAL A 169 1.49 -3.03 -18.66
C VAL A 169 2.71 -3.01 -19.57
N HIS A 170 3.27 -4.17 -19.94
CA HIS A 170 4.37 -4.23 -20.92
C HIS A 170 3.94 -3.66 -22.27
N GLU A 171 2.82 -4.11 -22.82
CA GLU A 171 2.33 -3.68 -24.15
C GLU A 171 2.08 -2.16 -24.18
N GLU A 172 1.38 -1.63 -23.18
CA GLU A 172 1.07 -0.19 -23.06
C GLU A 172 2.33 0.65 -22.84
N ALA A 173 3.26 0.20 -21.99
CA ALA A 173 4.54 0.88 -21.80
C ALA A 173 5.35 0.88 -23.11
N ASN A 174 5.36 -0.23 -23.83
CA ASN A 174 6.07 -0.32 -25.10
C ASN A 174 5.49 0.61 -26.16
N GLU A 175 4.16 0.79 -26.20
CA GLU A 175 3.51 1.79 -27.05
C GLU A 175 3.95 3.22 -26.69
N VAL A 176 3.88 3.58 -25.41
CA VAL A 176 4.23 4.93 -24.92
C VAL A 176 5.71 5.27 -25.14
N PHE A 177 6.59 4.29 -24.94
CA PHE A 177 8.05 4.47 -25.02
C PHE A 177 8.63 4.01 -26.36
N GLY A 178 7.80 3.87 -27.40
CA GLY A 178 8.25 3.68 -28.78
C GLY A 178 9.01 2.37 -29.04
N GLY A 179 8.59 1.27 -28.40
CA GLY A 179 9.18 -0.06 -28.60
C GLY A 179 10.39 -0.36 -27.71
N ALA A 180 10.72 0.49 -26.74
CA ALA A 180 11.93 0.40 -25.93
C ALA A 180 12.10 -0.92 -25.14
N PHE A 181 11.02 -1.66 -24.88
CA PHE A 181 11.03 -2.87 -24.06
C PHE A 181 10.95 -4.17 -24.88
N GLY A 182 10.87 -4.08 -26.22
CA GLY A 182 10.82 -5.25 -27.09
C GLY A 182 9.54 -6.09 -26.96
N GLU A 183 9.59 -7.32 -27.44
CA GLU A 183 8.46 -8.26 -27.34
C GLU A 183 8.26 -8.73 -25.90
N TYR A 184 7.00 -8.85 -25.48
CA TYR A 184 6.67 -9.38 -24.17
C TYR A 184 7.09 -10.85 -24.07
N GLN A 185 7.89 -11.17 -23.04
CA GLN A 185 8.23 -12.54 -22.66
C GLN A 185 7.60 -12.86 -21.31
N GLU A 186 6.72 -13.86 -21.28
CA GLU A 186 6.09 -14.28 -20.03
C GLU A 186 7.14 -14.91 -19.11
N ARG A 187 7.29 -14.33 -17.91
CA ARG A 187 8.22 -14.84 -16.90
C ARG A 187 7.56 -15.93 -16.05
N PRO A 188 8.25 -17.04 -15.75
CA PRO A 188 7.82 -18.01 -14.74
C PRO A 188 7.47 -17.33 -13.41
N LEU A 189 6.48 -17.87 -12.69
CA LEU A 189 6.01 -17.26 -11.44
C LEU A 189 7.14 -17.06 -10.42
N ILE A 190 8.07 -18.02 -10.31
CA ILE A 190 9.21 -17.90 -9.40
C ILE A 190 10.04 -16.67 -9.79
N GLU A 191 10.44 -16.51 -11.05
CA GLU A 191 11.19 -15.34 -11.50
C GLU A 191 10.46 -14.01 -11.23
N ARG A 192 9.12 -14.00 -11.39
CA ARG A 192 8.29 -12.84 -11.06
C ARG A 192 8.28 -12.51 -9.56
N LEU A 193 8.36 -13.52 -8.70
CA LEU A 193 8.35 -13.37 -7.25
C LEU A 193 9.74 -13.02 -6.67
N VAL A 194 10.83 -13.60 -7.18
CA VAL A 194 12.20 -13.33 -6.70
C VAL A 194 12.89 -12.16 -7.41
N GLY A 195 12.32 -11.65 -8.51
CA GLY A 195 12.88 -10.50 -9.24
C GLY A 195 14.23 -10.77 -9.91
N ARG A 196 14.57 -12.05 -10.12
CA ARG A 196 15.78 -12.50 -10.81
C ARG A 196 15.40 -13.62 -11.78
N ALA A 197 16.02 -13.62 -12.96
CA ALA A 197 16.03 -14.80 -13.82
C ALA A 197 16.75 -15.92 -13.07
N VAL A 198 16.14 -17.10 -13.01
CA VAL A 198 16.74 -18.30 -12.40
C VAL A 198 17.45 -19.09 -13.50
#